data_AF-A0A1Y0G7K9-F1
#
_entry.id   AF-A0A1Y0G7K9-F1
#
_cell.length_a   1.000
_cell.length_b   1.000
_cell.length_c   1.000
_cell.angle_alpha   90.00
_cell.angle_beta   90.00
_cell.angle_gamma   90.00
#
_symmetry.space_group_name_H-M   'P 1'
#
loop_
_entity.id
_entity.type
_entity.pdbx_description
1 polymer ?
#
loop_
_entity_poly.entity_id
_entity_poly.type
_entity_poly.pdbx_seq_one_letter_code
_entity_poly.pdbx_strand_id
1 'polypeptide(L)'
;MITEPEDITANKEGVAFPKVFTTPHRRLRGAQGGETSICEGSNRKFSIKPGVRLGHSMTTDVLELMLWWFDGQPLTDRQVAYSLAVAIRSGIASMLGIEVDELGCDTKPIRLDGGVSGQAIVIFDRSASGYCSSVTNRLREVLGQAKEALNCSAECEGACQHCLLSYDTRFRLDDLNRQVALDFLTERWLADFELQAGDALFGKDRTNAEFQSLPEAITRELARPDIEELRMYLLGDVSEWDIASSPLRSWIQRWASSPCIVKIILAQTAVNELSQADRFALHVMSNLDNVSIWSGDVPACSPNGYVVAEIISAGKSRAWAYPTSYSAYPAANWGVNNGALLVFGNPELSGILVQPLNFATDTPVETSGRVCRVEVSNALDGISSGFGERLLTELECKFGSSLIGGSSDIVRVAYRDRYLNSPLPAALLLDFISAFKRAYKERWAVQSVELGVVPFAEEVNSFKKPSMFFNNWPTSTARDEAIREAFEYCGMSCILQSMPKQDVIHARLLEIECEDGHVTKAWLDQGFSYWQVPKLAGNLLSRQASQFPFNDSAQEQGRAVSEARVRIEGQIFPTYIFVESE
;
A
#
# COMPACT_ATOMS: atom_id res chain seq x y z
N MET A 1 -34.05 -41.57 -12.76
CA MET A 1 -35.35 -41.42 -12.07
C MET A 1 -35.06 -41.12 -10.61
N ILE A 2 -35.02 -39.84 -10.28
CA ILE A 2 -34.94 -39.35 -8.91
C ILE A 2 -36.39 -39.06 -8.56
N THR A 3 -36.96 -39.86 -7.66
CA THR A 3 -38.32 -39.66 -7.16
C THR A 3 -38.38 -38.40 -6.30
N GLU A 4 -39.41 -37.59 -6.54
CA GLU A 4 -39.74 -36.33 -5.86
C GLU A 4 -39.81 -36.45 -4.33
N PRO A 5 -39.66 -35.34 -3.57
CA PRO A 5 -39.77 -35.36 -2.12
C PRO A 5 -41.23 -35.19 -1.69
N GLU A 6 -41.87 -36.28 -1.27
CA GLU A 6 -43.16 -36.24 -0.59
C GLU A 6 -43.01 -36.02 0.94
N ASP A 7 -43.81 -35.07 1.41
CA ASP A 7 -44.28 -34.81 2.78
C ASP A 7 -43.30 -34.37 3.87
N ILE A 8 -43.24 -33.05 4.03
CA ILE A 8 -42.62 -32.31 5.13
C ILE A 8 -43.74 -31.81 6.06
N THR A 9 -43.85 -32.37 7.27
CA THR A 9 -44.72 -31.80 8.32
C THR A 9 -43.98 -30.69 9.08
N ALA A 10 -44.38 -29.45 8.85
CA ALA A 10 -43.80 -28.26 9.48
C ALA A 10 -44.28 -28.09 10.94
N ASN A 11 -43.35 -27.72 11.83
CA ASN A 11 -43.68 -27.22 13.17
C ASN A 11 -43.73 -25.68 13.16
N LYS A 12 -44.35 -25.07 14.19
CA LYS A 12 -44.69 -23.63 14.31
C LYS A 12 -43.54 -22.60 14.14
N GLU A 13 -42.30 -23.04 13.91
CA GLU A 13 -41.11 -22.19 13.65
C GLU A 13 -40.54 -22.35 12.23
N GLY A 14 -41.22 -23.06 11.32
CA GLY A 14 -40.87 -23.11 9.90
C GLY A 14 -39.67 -23.99 9.52
N VAL A 15 -39.03 -24.66 10.48
CA VAL A 15 -37.92 -25.60 10.22
C VAL A 15 -38.43 -27.03 10.23
N ALA A 16 -38.35 -27.69 9.08
CA ALA A 16 -38.71 -29.08 8.89
C ALA A 16 -37.62 -30.02 9.39
N PHE A 17 -38.01 -31.02 10.19
CA PHE A 17 -37.11 -32.13 10.53
C PHE A 17 -36.99 -33.10 9.35
N PRO A 18 -35.78 -33.55 8.99
CA PRO A 18 -35.63 -34.68 8.08
C PRO A 18 -36.40 -35.89 8.63
N LYS A 19 -37.15 -36.60 7.76
CA LYS A 19 -38.04 -37.73 8.12
C LYS A 19 -37.35 -38.81 8.95
N VAL A 20 -36.05 -39.02 8.77
CA VAL A 20 -35.26 -39.99 9.55
C VAL A 20 -35.16 -39.64 11.04
N PHE A 21 -35.33 -38.36 11.40
CA PHE A 21 -35.26 -37.87 12.79
C PHE A 21 -36.65 -37.61 13.40
N THR A 22 -37.75 -37.88 12.68
CA THR A 22 -39.12 -37.81 13.25
C THR A 22 -39.49 -39.06 14.05
N THR A 23 -38.69 -40.12 13.93
CA THR A 23 -38.79 -41.35 14.73
C THR A 23 -37.48 -41.60 15.46
N PRO A 24 -37.49 -42.39 16.55
CA PRO A 24 -36.26 -42.69 17.28
C PRO A 24 -35.21 -43.36 16.38
N HIS A 25 -34.00 -42.79 16.39
CA HIS A 25 -32.90 -43.21 15.53
C HIS A 25 -31.70 -43.65 16.37
N ARG A 26 -30.80 -44.43 15.76
CA ARG A 26 -29.54 -44.83 16.38
C ARG A 26 -28.53 -43.68 16.37
N ARG A 27 -27.61 -43.69 17.34
CA ARG A 27 -26.51 -42.70 17.40
C ARG A 27 -25.67 -42.75 16.12
N LEU A 28 -25.35 -41.58 15.54
CA LEU A 28 -24.62 -41.46 14.27
C LEU A 28 -23.13 -41.80 14.38
N ARG A 29 -22.53 -41.76 15.59
CA ARG A 29 -21.16 -42.20 15.88
C ARG A 29 -21.09 -42.92 17.23
N GLY A 30 -20.39 -44.06 17.29
CA GLY A 30 -19.99 -44.76 18.52
C GLY A 30 -20.34 -46.25 18.57
N ALA A 31 -19.34 -47.11 18.81
CA ALA A 31 -19.49 -48.55 19.06
C ALA A 31 -19.87 -48.89 20.52
N GLN A 32 -20.08 -47.89 21.39
CA GLN A 32 -20.42 -48.12 22.79
C GLN A 32 -21.91 -47.95 23.03
N GLY A 33 -22.58 -49.05 23.37
CA GLY A 33 -23.86 -48.97 24.08
C GLY A 33 -24.84 -50.13 23.94
N GLY A 34 -24.58 -51.17 23.14
CA GLY A 34 -25.48 -52.35 23.09
C GLY A 34 -26.98 -51.98 23.05
N GLU A 35 -27.75 -52.41 24.06
CA GLU A 35 -29.20 -52.12 24.23
C GLU A 35 -29.58 -50.61 24.31
N THR A 36 -28.62 -49.70 24.49
CA THR A 36 -28.80 -48.23 24.48
C THR A 36 -28.36 -47.56 23.17
N SER A 37 -28.53 -48.27 22.05
CA SER A 37 -28.17 -47.78 20.70
C SER A 37 -28.98 -46.55 20.22
N ILE A 38 -30.10 -46.25 20.88
CA ILE A 38 -30.98 -45.14 20.53
C ILE A 38 -30.37 -43.82 20.99
N CYS A 39 -30.35 -42.84 20.10
CA CYS A 39 -29.90 -41.48 20.41
C CYS A 39 -30.85 -40.85 21.43
N GLU A 40 -30.33 -40.36 22.56
CA GLU A 40 -31.13 -39.71 23.62
C GLU A 40 -31.91 -38.49 23.10
N GLY A 41 -31.36 -37.81 22.07
CA GLY A 41 -32.02 -36.70 21.38
C GLY A 41 -33.33 -37.09 20.69
N SER A 42 -33.57 -38.38 20.44
CA SER A 42 -34.84 -38.88 19.89
C SER A 42 -36.03 -38.67 20.82
N ASN A 43 -35.79 -38.68 22.14
CA ASN A 43 -36.86 -38.60 23.15
C ASN A 43 -36.87 -37.24 23.88
N ARG A 44 -35.90 -36.37 23.59
CA ARG A 44 -35.74 -35.05 24.22
C ARG A 44 -35.83 -33.96 23.16
N LYS A 45 -37.03 -33.42 22.93
CA LYS A 45 -37.28 -32.37 21.94
C LYS A 45 -36.38 -31.14 22.09
N PHE A 46 -35.91 -30.84 23.30
CA PHE A 46 -34.99 -29.73 23.59
C PHE A 46 -33.52 -30.01 23.24
N SER A 47 -33.15 -31.27 23.02
CA SER A 47 -31.77 -31.66 22.71
C SER A 47 -31.38 -31.38 21.26
N ILE A 48 -32.34 -31.04 20.41
CA ILE A 48 -32.09 -30.66 19.02
C ILE A 48 -32.48 -29.20 18.87
N LYS A 49 -31.49 -28.35 18.57
CA LYS A 49 -31.71 -26.93 18.32
C LYS A 49 -31.98 -26.70 16.83
N PRO A 50 -33.23 -26.36 16.43
CA PRO A 50 -33.52 -26.01 15.05
C PRO A 50 -32.95 -24.63 14.71
N GLY A 51 -32.83 -24.31 13.43
CA GLY A 51 -32.43 -22.97 12.97
C GLY A 51 -30.97 -22.58 13.25
N VAL A 52 -30.12 -23.52 13.66
CA VAL A 52 -28.69 -23.28 13.83
C VAL A 52 -28.05 -23.11 12.44
N ARG A 53 -27.49 -21.93 12.18
CA ARG A 53 -26.62 -21.68 11.02
C ARG A 53 -25.18 -21.80 11.50
N LEU A 54 -24.48 -22.81 11.02
CA LEU A 54 -23.05 -22.95 11.25
C LEU A 54 -22.32 -22.14 10.18
N GLY A 55 -21.56 -21.15 10.61
CA GLY A 55 -20.64 -20.40 9.75
C GLY A 55 -19.21 -20.78 10.09
N HIS A 56 -18.37 -20.90 9.07
CA HIS A 56 -16.92 -21.00 9.22
C HIS A 56 -16.29 -19.87 8.42
N SER A 57 -15.36 -19.15 9.03
CA SER A 57 -14.51 -18.17 8.35
C SER A 57 -13.11 -18.73 8.28
N MET A 58 -12.54 -18.73 7.08
CA MET A 58 -11.14 -19.06 6.84
C MET A 58 -10.48 -17.87 6.15
N THR A 59 -9.21 -17.66 6.45
CA THR A 59 -8.36 -16.69 5.74
C THR A 59 -7.39 -17.50 4.89
N THR A 60 -7.34 -17.17 3.59
CA THR A 60 -6.47 -17.82 2.62
C THR A 60 -5.99 -16.77 1.62
N ASP A 61 -4.88 -17.07 0.96
CA ASP A 61 -4.41 -16.29 -0.17
C ASP A 61 -5.35 -16.48 -1.37
N VAL A 62 -5.45 -15.42 -2.17
CA VAL A 62 -6.31 -15.34 -3.34
C VAL A 62 -5.51 -14.73 -4.48
N LEU A 63 -5.49 -15.43 -5.61
CA LEU A 63 -5.05 -14.89 -6.89
C LEU A 63 -6.25 -14.26 -7.58
N GLU A 64 -6.24 -12.94 -7.70
CA GLU A 64 -7.25 -12.18 -8.43
C GLU A 64 -6.65 -11.69 -9.76
N LEU A 65 -7.27 -12.10 -10.87
CA LEU A 65 -6.81 -11.78 -12.21
C LEU A 65 -7.86 -10.96 -12.97
N MET A 66 -7.36 -9.92 -13.63
CA MET A 66 -8.09 -9.17 -14.64
C MET A 66 -7.42 -9.37 -15.98
N LEU A 67 -8.21 -9.81 -16.95
CA LEU A 67 -7.73 -9.99 -18.32
C LEU A 67 -8.35 -8.94 -19.23
N TRP A 68 -7.59 -8.55 -20.25
CA TRP A 68 -7.96 -7.50 -21.21
C TRP A 68 -7.92 -8.07 -22.62
N TRP A 69 -8.82 -7.57 -23.46
CA TRP A 69 -8.83 -7.81 -24.89
C TRP A 69 -7.76 -6.95 -25.60
N PHE A 70 -7.44 -7.30 -26.85
CA PHE A 70 -6.45 -6.57 -27.65
C PHE A 70 -6.82 -5.11 -27.93
N ASP A 71 -8.11 -4.78 -27.87
CA ASP A 71 -8.64 -3.42 -28.03
C ASP A 71 -8.53 -2.59 -26.74
N GLY A 72 -7.93 -3.16 -25.68
CA GLY A 72 -7.80 -2.50 -24.39
C GLY A 72 -9.12 -2.43 -23.61
N GLN A 73 -10.12 -3.27 -23.92
CA GLN A 73 -11.30 -3.43 -23.08
C GLN A 73 -11.12 -4.56 -22.06
N PRO A 74 -11.62 -4.41 -20.82
CA PRO A 74 -11.54 -5.48 -19.84
C PRO A 74 -12.48 -6.62 -20.20
N LEU A 75 -12.15 -7.83 -19.76
CA LEU A 75 -13.05 -8.97 -19.85
C LEU A 75 -14.33 -8.69 -19.04
N THR A 76 -15.48 -8.69 -19.71
CA THR A 76 -16.79 -8.40 -19.10
C THR A 76 -17.75 -9.59 -19.14
N ASP A 77 -17.54 -10.51 -20.06
CA ASP A 77 -18.37 -11.68 -20.24
C ASP A 77 -18.14 -12.68 -19.10
N ARG A 78 -19.20 -12.98 -18.36
CA ARG A 78 -19.17 -13.88 -17.20
C ARG A 78 -18.91 -15.33 -17.61
N GLN A 79 -19.45 -15.79 -18.73
CA GLN A 79 -19.28 -17.17 -19.20
C GLN A 79 -17.83 -17.40 -19.65
N VAL A 80 -17.24 -16.44 -20.36
CA VAL A 80 -15.82 -16.46 -20.72
C VAL A 80 -14.95 -16.45 -19.46
N ALA A 81 -15.20 -15.50 -18.54
CA ALA A 81 -14.42 -15.38 -17.31
C ALA A 81 -14.50 -16.63 -16.43
N TYR A 82 -15.69 -17.23 -16.27
CA TYR A 82 -15.86 -18.41 -15.41
C TYR A 82 -15.23 -19.66 -16.05
N SER A 83 -15.35 -19.81 -17.38
CA SER A 83 -14.67 -20.88 -18.11
C SER A 83 -13.14 -20.76 -18.01
N LEU A 84 -12.60 -19.54 -18.13
CA LEU A 84 -11.19 -19.26 -17.90
C LEU A 84 -10.78 -19.50 -16.44
N ALA A 85 -11.62 -19.15 -15.46
CA ALA A 85 -11.34 -19.41 -14.05
C ALA A 85 -11.14 -20.91 -13.76
N VAL A 86 -12.02 -21.74 -14.31
CA VAL A 86 -11.91 -23.21 -14.19
C VAL A 86 -10.68 -23.74 -14.92
N ALA A 87 -10.39 -23.24 -16.13
CA ALA A 87 -9.22 -23.64 -16.90
C ALA A 87 -7.90 -23.23 -16.22
N ILE A 88 -7.81 -22.00 -15.71
CA ILE A 88 -6.65 -21.47 -14.96
C ILE A 88 -6.43 -22.30 -13.69
N ARG A 89 -7.50 -22.61 -12.95
CA ARG A 89 -7.40 -23.49 -11.78
C ARG A 89 -6.79 -24.84 -12.17
N SER A 90 -7.30 -25.49 -13.22
CA SER A 90 -6.75 -26.76 -13.71
C SER A 90 -5.30 -26.62 -14.17
N GLY A 91 -4.95 -25.51 -14.80
CA GLY A 91 -3.59 -25.21 -15.24
C GLY A 91 -2.61 -25.03 -14.07
N ILE A 92 -3.02 -24.33 -13.01
CA ILE A 92 -2.24 -24.22 -11.76
C ILE A 92 -2.06 -25.59 -11.12
N ALA A 93 -3.14 -26.37 -11.01
CA ALA A 93 -3.07 -27.70 -10.41
C ALA A 93 -2.11 -28.63 -11.16
N SER A 94 -2.21 -28.65 -12.49
CA SER A 94 -1.30 -29.38 -13.39
C SER A 94 0.16 -28.95 -13.19
N MET A 95 0.42 -27.64 -13.18
CA MET A 95 1.77 -27.09 -13.02
C MET A 95 2.40 -27.44 -11.67
N LEU A 96 1.62 -27.38 -10.60
CA LEU A 96 2.11 -27.65 -9.24
C LEU A 96 2.11 -29.15 -8.90
N GLY A 97 1.49 -30.00 -9.74
CA GLY A 97 1.37 -31.43 -9.49
C GLY A 97 0.41 -31.76 -8.34
N ILE A 98 -0.65 -30.97 -8.21
CA ILE A 98 -1.67 -31.10 -7.15
C ILE A 98 -3.04 -31.45 -7.71
N GLU A 99 -3.97 -31.86 -6.83
CA GLU A 99 -5.34 -32.14 -7.23
C GLU A 99 -6.11 -30.83 -7.47
N VAL A 100 -6.95 -30.80 -8.52
CA VAL A 100 -7.76 -29.61 -8.86
C VAL A 100 -8.67 -29.19 -7.71
N ASP A 101 -9.12 -30.13 -6.89
CA ASP A 101 -9.99 -29.90 -5.74
C ASP A 101 -9.30 -29.21 -4.55
N GLU A 102 -7.97 -29.06 -4.56
CA GLU A 102 -7.26 -28.24 -3.56
C GLU A 102 -7.46 -26.74 -3.78
N LEU A 103 -7.92 -26.37 -4.98
CA LEU A 103 -8.16 -24.99 -5.39
C LEU A 103 -9.66 -24.74 -5.62
N GLY A 104 -10.14 -23.59 -5.14
CA GLY A 104 -11.41 -23.02 -5.54
C GLY A 104 -11.22 -21.98 -6.64
N CYS A 105 -12.26 -21.80 -7.47
CA CYS A 105 -12.30 -20.70 -8.43
C CYS A 105 -13.71 -20.10 -8.52
N ASP A 106 -13.79 -18.79 -8.73
CA ASP A 106 -15.04 -18.09 -9.03
C ASP A 106 -14.77 -16.83 -9.86
N THR A 107 -15.83 -16.12 -10.24
CA THR A 107 -15.75 -14.80 -10.84
C THR A 107 -16.59 -13.79 -10.10
N LYS A 108 -16.13 -12.54 -10.05
CA LYS A 108 -16.88 -11.44 -9.45
C LYS A 108 -16.87 -10.20 -10.36
N PRO A 109 -17.99 -9.47 -10.44
CA PRO A 109 -18.00 -8.18 -11.11
C PRO A 109 -17.15 -7.19 -10.31
N ILE A 110 -16.37 -6.42 -11.03
CA ILE A 110 -15.54 -5.34 -10.48
C ILE A 110 -15.81 -4.07 -11.27
N ARG A 111 -15.73 -2.94 -10.57
CA ARG A 111 -15.80 -1.62 -11.20
C ARG A 111 -14.40 -1.06 -11.24
N LEU A 112 -13.92 -0.84 -12.46
CA LEU A 112 -12.69 -0.14 -12.74
C LEU A 112 -12.90 1.37 -12.69
N ASP A 113 -11.79 2.10 -12.64
CA ASP A 113 -11.79 3.53 -12.83
C ASP A 113 -12.40 3.90 -14.19
N GLY A 114 -13.13 5.02 -14.26
CA GLY A 114 -13.90 5.42 -15.45
C GLY A 114 -15.29 4.79 -15.57
N GLY A 115 -15.75 4.02 -14.57
CA GLY A 115 -17.09 3.42 -14.56
C GLY A 115 -17.23 2.17 -15.43
N VAL A 116 -16.13 1.72 -16.03
CA VAL A 116 -16.06 0.48 -16.79
C VAL A 116 -16.22 -0.68 -15.83
N SER A 117 -17.12 -1.61 -16.16
CA SER A 117 -17.28 -2.85 -15.40
C SER A 117 -16.40 -3.93 -16.03
N GLY A 118 -15.88 -4.84 -15.23
CA GLY A 118 -15.14 -6.02 -15.67
C GLY A 118 -15.51 -7.24 -14.82
N GLN A 119 -14.99 -8.40 -15.19
CA GLN A 119 -15.09 -9.65 -14.45
C GLN A 119 -13.69 -10.04 -13.97
N ALA A 120 -13.50 -10.05 -12.65
CA ALA A 120 -12.31 -10.59 -12.05
C ALA A 120 -12.43 -12.11 -11.94
N ILE A 121 -11.37 -12.81 -12.31
CA ILE A 121 -11.17 -14.23 -12.05
C ILE A 121 -10.52 -14.37 -10.67
N VAL A 122 -11.08 -15.24 -9.83
CA VAL A 122 -10.64 -15.42 -8.45
C VAL A 122 -10.28 -16.88 -8.26
N ILE A 123 -9.02 -17.17 -7.92
CA ILE A 123 -8.54 -18.50 -7.56
C ILE A 123 -8.04 -18.46 -6.11
N PHE A 124 -8.40 -19.45 -5.29
CA PHE A 124 -8.08 -19.46 -3.87
C PHE A 124 -7.80 -20.88 -3.37
N ASP A 125 -6.97 -21.01 -2.35
CA ASP A 125 -6.71 -22.32 -1.74
C ASP A 125 -7.90 -22.75 -0.87
N ARG A 126 -8.32 -24.01 -0.96
CA ARG A 126 -9.35 -24.56 -0.05
C ARG A 126 -8.81 -24.88 1.34
N SER A 127 -7.49 -24.99 1.49
CA SER A 127 -6.82 -25.40 2.74
C SER A 127 -5.71 -24.45 3.17
N ALA A 128 -5.69 -23.20 2.66
CA ALA A 128 -4.67 -22.18 2.98
C ALA A 128 -3.22 -22.67 2.83
N SER A 129 -2.93 -23.32 1.69
CA SER A 129 -1.63 -23.98 1.42
C SER A 129 -0.60 -23.07 0.71
N GLY A 130 -1.00 -21.87 0.27
CA GLY A 130 -0.13 -20.91 -0.43
C GLY A 130 0.07 -21.20 -1.92
N TYR A 131 -0.78 -22.03 -2.56
CA TYR A 131 -0.58 -22.40 -3.97
C TYR A 131 -0.80 -21.21 -4.90
N CYS A 132 -1.89 -20.46 -4.70
CA CYS A 132 -2.21 -19.27 -5.50
C CYS A 132 -1.09 -18.22 -5.50
N SER A 133 -0.46 -17.99 -4.35
CA SER A 133 0.63 -17.02 -4.20
C SER A 133 1.94 -17.48 -4.87
N SER A 134 2.13 -18.79 -5.06
CA SER A 134 3.37 -19.38 -5.60
C SER A 134 3.48 -19.33 -7.14
N VAL A 135 2.42 -18.92 -7.84
CA VAL A 135 2.35 -18.93 -9.31
C VAL A 135 2.23 -17.55 -9.93
N THR A 136 2.20 -16.47 -9.13
CA THR A 136 2.06 -15.08 -9.60
C THR A 136 3.17 -14.66 -10.57
N ASN A 137 4.39 -15.17 -10.40
CA ASN A 137 5.53 -14.93 -11.28
C ASN A 137 5.61 -15.90 -12.48
N ARG A 138 4.66 -16.83 -12.61
CA ARG A 138 4.59 -17.85 -13.67
C ARG A 138 3.27 -17.81 -14.42
N LEU A 139 2.57 -16.67 -14.42
CA LEU A 139 1.25 -16.53 -15.04
C LEU A 139 1.22 -16.94 -16.51
N ARG A 140 2.28 -16.68 -17.27
CA ARG A 140 2.37 -17.14 -18.67
C ARG A 140 2.27 -18.66 -18.77
N GLU A 141 3.04 -19.38 -17.96
CA GLU A 141 3.00 -20.85 -17.95
C GLU A 141 1.62 -21.35 -17.50
N VAL A 142 1.00 -20.66 -16.53
CA VAL A 142 -0.35 -21.00 -16.05
C VAL A 142 -1.37 -20.84 -17.18
N LEU A 143 -1.30 -19.75 -17.93
CA LEU A 143 -2.21 -19.48 -19.05
C LEU A 143 -1.97 -20.46 -20.21
N GLY A 144 -0.73 -20.87 -20.46
CA GLY A 144 -0.43 -21.96 -21.38
C GLY A 144 -1.09 -23.28 -20.96
N GLN A 145 -0.95 -23.67 -19.69
CA GLN A 145 -1.60 -24.87 -19.14
C GLN A 145 -3.13 -24.77 -19.13
N ALA A 146 -3.67 -23.57 -18.88
CA ALA A 146 -5.11 -23.32 -18.95
C ALA A 146 -5.65 -23.53 -20.37
N LYS A 147 -4.89 -23.10 -21.39
CA LYS A 147 -5.24 -23.36 -22.79
C LYS A 147 -5.26 -24.85 -23.10
N GLU A 148 -4.27 -25.61 -22.63
CA GLU A 148 -4.28 -27.07 -22.77
C GLU A 148 -5.48 -27.71 -22.07
N ALA A 149 -5.89 -27.22 -20.90
CA ALA A 149 -7.09 -27.70 -20.21
C ALA A 149 -8.40 -27.42 -20.99
N LEU A 150 -8.41 -26.42 -21.89
CA LEU A 150 -9.52 -26.12 -22.79
C LEU A 150 -9.53 -27.01 -24.04
N ASN A 151 -8.40 -27.64 -24.39
CA ASN A 151 -8.28 -28.60 -25.49
C ASN A 151 -8.90 -29.95 -25.08
N CYS A 152 -10.22 -30.05 -25.25
CA CYS A 152 -10.99 -31.24 -24.87
C CYS A 152 -10.75 -32.41 -25.83
N SER A 153 -10.25 -33.53 -25.31
CA SER A 153 -10.04 -34.78 -26.07
C SER A 153 -11.33 -35.40 -26.62
N ALA A 154 -12.48 -35.05 -26.05
CA ALA A 154 -13.79 -35.50 -26.49
C ALA A 154 -14.49 -34.49 -27.45
N GLU A 155 -13.79 -33.42 -27.83
CA GLU A 155 -14.26 -32.40 -28.79
C GLU A 155 -15.65 -31.82 -28.48
N CYS A 156 -16.04 -31.71 -27.20
CA CYS A 156 -17.38 -31.25 -26.83
C CYS A 156 -17.68 -29.81 -27.27
N GLU A 157 -18.95 -29.46 -27.48
CA GLU A 157 -19.33 -28.10 -27.94
C GLU A 157 -19.28 -27.03 -26.83
N GLY A 158 -19.43 -27.41 -25.56
CA GLY A 158 -19.45 -26.48 -24.41
C GLY A 158 -18.47 -26.90 -23.30
N ALA A 159 -18.91 -27.78 -22.41
CA ALA A 159 -18.09 -28.33 -21.33
C ALA A 159 -18.46 -29.79 -21.06
N CYS A 160 -17.47 -30.60 -20.68
CA CYS A 160 -17.69 -31.98 -20.28
C CYS A 160 -16.64 -32.43 -19.24
N GLN A 161 -16.75 -33.68 -18.79
CA GLN A 161 -15.87 -34.25 -17.75
C GLN A 161 -14.40 -34.38 -18.17
N HIS A 162 -14.09 -34.25 -19.46
CA HIS A 162 -12.72 -34.31 -19.98
C HIS A 162 -12.04 -32.93 -20.04
N CYS A 163 -12.75 -31.83 -19.71
CA CYS A 163 -12.18 -30.48 -19.71
C CYS A 163 -12.59 -29.67 -18.47
N LEU A 164 -13.75 -29.01 -18.48
CA LEU A 164 -14.16 -28.02 -17.47
C LEU A 164 -15.14 -28.54 -16.41
N LEU A 165 -15.78 -29.69 -16.64
CA LEU A 165 -16.80 -30.21 -15.73
C LEU A 165 -16.18 -31.11 -14.66
N SER A 166 -16.15 -30.62 -13.42
CA SER A 166 -15.72 -31.35 -12.22
C SER A 166 -16.88 -31.48 -11.24
N TYR A 167 -16.66 -32.15 -10.10
CA TYR A 167 -17.68 -32.30 -9.06
C TYR A 167 -18.24 -30.93 -8.67
N ASP A 168 -17.41 -29.97 -8.31
CA ASP A 168 -17.84 -28.66 -7.83
C ASP A 168 -18.46 -27.75 -8.90
N THR A 169 -18.03 -27.82 -10.17
CA THR A 169 -18.57 -26.99 -11.26
C THR A 169 -19.89 -27.52 -11.83
N ARG A 170 -20.33 -28.73 -11.45
CA ARG A 170 -21.57 -29.36 -11.95
C ARG A 170 -22.85 -28.54 -11.79
N PHE A 171 -22.89 -27.65 -10.81
CA PHE A 171 -24.04 -26.78 -10.54
C PHE A 171 -24.03 -25.47 -11.33
N ARG A 172 -22.97 -25.25 -12.13
CA ARG A 172 -22.71 -24.03 -12.90
C ARG A 172 -22.38 -24.38 -14.35
N LEU A 173 -22.93 -25.50 -14.86
CA LEU A 173 -22.68 -25.97 -16.23
C LEU A 173 -23.04 -24.91 -17.28
N ASP A 174 -24.13 -24.17 -17.08
CA ASP A 174 -24.59 -23.11 -18.00
C ASP A 174 -23.60 -21.93 -18.08
N ASP A 175 -22.74 -21.75 -17.07
CA ASP A 175 -21.69 -20.73 -17.06
C ASP A 175 -20.39 -21.23 -17.71
N LEU A 176 -20.34 -22.46 -18.24
CA LEU A 176 -19.14 -23.06 -18.85
C LEU A 176 -19.28 -23.22 -20.36
N ASN A 177 -18.28 -22.71 -21.08
CA ASN A 177 -18.13 -22.90 -22.51
C ASN A 177 -16.64 -22.79 -22.89
N ARG A 178 -16.04 -23.92 -23.30
CA ARG A 178 -14.61 -23.97 -23.65
C ARG A 178 -14.28 -23.18 -24.92
N GLN A 179 -15.21 -23.10 -25.87
CA GLN A 179 -14.94 -22.48 -27.17
C GLN A 179 -14.77 -20.96 -27.01
N VAL A 180 -15.67 -20.31 -26.27
CA VAL A 180 -15.57 -18.86 -26.01
C VAL A 180 -14.33 -18.51 -25.18
N ALA A 181 -13.87 -19.43 -24.32
CA ALA A 181 -12.60 -19.26 -23.59
C ALA A 181 -11.37 -19.46 -24.49
N LEU A 182 -11.41 -20.37 -25.47
CA LEU A 182 -10.36 -20.52 -26.49
C LEU A 182 -10.29 -19.32 -27.44
N ASP A 183 -11.45 -18.75 -27.78
CA ASP A 183 -11.55 -17.53 -28.59
C ASP A 183 -10.95 -16.30 -27.88
N PHE A 184 -10.95 -16.31 -26.55
CA PHE A 184 -10.20 -15.34 -25.75
C PHE A 184 -8.70 -15.68 -25.75
N LEU A 185 -8.34 -16.90 -25.31
CA LEU A 185 -6.97 -17.33 -25.05
C LEU A 185 -6.27 -17.87 -26.31
N THR A 186 -6.27 -17.07 -27.37
CA THR A 186 -5.68 -17.43 -28.67
C THR A 186 -4.15 -17.53 -28.59
N GLU A 187 -3.52 -18.17 -29.59
CA GLU A 187 -2.04 -18.18 -29.71
C GLU A 187 -1.48 -16.76 -29.78
N ARG A 188 -2.16 -15.88 -30.54
CA ARG A 188 -1.79 -14.47 -30.63
C ARG A 188 -1.87 -13.78 -29.27
N TRP A 189 -2.90 -14.07 -28.48
CA TRP A 189 -3.06 -13.44 -27.16
C TRP A 189 -1.94 -13.86 -26.23
N LEU A 190 -1.60 -15.15 -26.21
CA LEU A 190 -0.48 -15.67 -25.43
C LEU A 190 0.88 -15.08 -25.88
N ALA A 191 1.07 -14.89 -27.19
CA ALA A 191 2.27 -14.26 -27.73
C ALA A 191 2.35 -12.76 -27.39
N ASP A 192 1.25 -12.02 -27.42
CA ASP A 192 1.22 -10.60 -27.01
C ASP A 192 1.38 -10.44 -25.49
N PHE A 193 0.99 -11.46 -24.71
CA PHE A 193 1.27 -11.54 -23.27
C PHE A 193 2.75 -11.81 -22.95
N GLU A 194 3.55 -12.27 -23.93
CA GLU A 194 5.00 -12.40 -23.73
C GLU A 194 5.68 -11.05 -23.54
N LEU A 195 6.73 -11.06 -22.73
CA LEU A 195 7.58 -9.90 -22.55
C LEU A 195 8.19 -9.49 -23.90
N GLN A 196 7.95 -8.25 -24.29
CA GLN A 196 8.44 -7.72 -25.56
C GLN A 196 9.97 -7.54 -25.49
N ALA A 197 10.64 -7.63 -26.65
CA ALA A 197 12.10 -7.62 -26.70
C ALA A 197 12.74 -6.34 -26.11
N GLY A 198 12.05 -5.20 -26.20
CA GLY A 198 12.49 -3.93 -25.61
C GLY A 198 12.45 -3.90 -24.08
N ASP A 199 11.62 -4.75 -23.48
CA ASP A 199 11.41 -4.84 -22.03
C ASP A 199 12.27 -5.94 -21.38
N ALA A 200 13.01 -6.72 -22.18
CA ALA A 200 13.90 -7.77 -21.69
C ALA A 200 15.21 -7.19 -21.12
N LEU A 201 15.11 -6.43 -20.01
CA LEU A 201 16.19 -5.60 -19.48
C LEU A 201 17.45 -6.39 -19.07
N PHE A 202 17.32 -7.65 -18.68
CA PHE A 202 18.44 -8.56 -18.38
C PHE A 202 18.75 -9.54 -19.52
N GLY A 203 18.16 -9.36 -20.70
CA GLY A 203 18.23 -10.28 -21.84
C GLY A 203 17.00 -11.20 -21.94
N LYS A 204 16.69 -11.63 -23.16
CA LYS A 204 15.43 -12.30 -23.54
C LYS A 204 15.12 -13.54 -22.69
N ASP A 205 16.09 -14.42 -22.48
CA ASP A 205 15.89 -15.69 -21.78
C ASP A 205 16.09 -15.59 -20.26
N ARG A 206 16.39 -14.38 -19.76
CA ARG A 206 16.71 -14.13 -18.35
C ARG A 206 15.75 -13.14 -17.71
N THR A 207 14.78 -12.60 -18.45
CA THR A 207 13.86 -11.56 -17.98
C THR A 207 12.43 -12.05 -18.09
N ASN A 208 11.64 -11.85 -17.03
CA ASN A 208 10.21 -12.08 -17.01
C ASN A 208 9.49 -10.82 -16.51
N ALA A 209 8.23 -10.65 -16.88
CA ALA A 209 7.38 -9.63 -16.26
C ALA A 209 7.11 -9.99 -14.79
N GLU A 210 7.11 -8.98 -13.92
CA GLU A 210 6.70 -9.09 -12.52
C GLU A 210 5.31 -8.46 -12.37
N PHE A 211 4.36 -9.23 -11.85
CA PHE A 211 2.96 -8.82 -11.75
C PHE A 211 2.58 -8.30 -10.36
N GLN A 212 3.47 -8.45 -9.38
CA GLN A 212 3.32 -7.86 -8.05
C GLN A 212 4.01 -6.50 -7.97
N SER A 213 3.63 -5.68 -7.00
CA SER A 213 4.41 -4.47 -6.70
C SER A 213 5.83 -4.85 -6.27
N LEU A 214 6.80 -3.97 -6.49
CA LEU A 214 8.20 -4.21 -6.10
C LEU A 214 8.31 -4.68 -4.63
N PRO A 215 7.64 -4.05 -3.65
CA PRO A 215 7.78 -4.49 -2.26
C PRO A 215 7.16 -5.87 -1.99
N GLU A 216 6.04 -6.21 -2.63
CA GLU A 216 5.42 -7.53 -2.52
C GLU A 216 6.30 -8.62 -3.15
N ALA A 217 6.87 -8.34 -4.34
CA ALA A 217 7.78 -9.25 -5.03
C ALA A 217 9.04 -9.55 -4.23
N ILE A 218 9.66 -8.50 -3.64
CA ILE A 218 10.80 -8.68 -2.73
C ILE A 218 10.38 -9.51 -1.51
N THR A 219 9.27 -9.15 -0.86
CA THR A 219 8.78 -9.88 0.33
C THR A 219 8.53 -11.36 0.03
N ARG A 220 8.00 -11.69 -1.15
CA ARG A 220 7.83 -13.07 -1.63
C ARG A 220 9.16 -13.81 -1.73
N GLU A 221 10.18 -13.21 -2.34
CA GLU A 221 11.48 -13.87 -2.47
C GLU A 221 12.20 -14.00 -1.11
N LEU A 222 12.11 -13.01 -0.22
CA LEU A 222 12.69 -13.07 1.13
C LEU A 222 12.04 -14.11 2.04
N ALA A 223 10.84 -14.61 1.70
CA ALA A 223 10.24 -15.73 2.42
C ALA A 223 11.01 -17.04 2.21
N ARG A 224 11.88 -17.11 1.19
CA ARG A 224 12.73 -18.27 0.95
C ARG A 224 13.92 -18.26 1.92
N PRO A 225 14.23 -19.39 2.57
CA PRO A 225 15.27 -19.44 3.59
C PRO A 225 16.71 -19.33 3.06
N ASP A 226 16.90 -19.43 1.73
CA ASP A 226 18.21 -19.40 1.08
C ASP A 226 18.67 -17.99 0.66
N ILE A 227 17.85 -16.95 0.88
CA ILE A 227 18.24 -15.58 0.53
C ILE A 227 19.19 -15.03 1.60
N GLU A 228 20.40 -14.70 1.19
CA GLU A 228 21.47 -14.21 2.07
C GLU A 228 21.46 -12.68 2.16
N GLU A 229 21.23 -12.01 1.02
CA GLU A 229 21.39 -10.56 0.90
C GLU A 229 20.31 -9.95 -0.01
N LEU A 230 19.75 -8.83 0.44
CA LEU A 230 18.92 -7.92 -0.34
C LEU A 230 19.69 -6.63 -0.56
N ARG A 231 19.83 -6.23 -1.82
CA ARG A 231 20.45 -4.99 -2.24
C ARG A 231 19.40 -4.09 -2.85
N MET A 232 19.25 -2.89 -2.29
CA MET A 232 18.32 -1.86 -2.75
C MET A 232 19.11 -0.74 -3.40
N TYR A 233 18.83 -0.43 -4.66
CA TYR A 233 19.54 0.61 -5.40
C TYR A 233 18.70 1.87 -5.44
N LEU A 234 19.23 2.96 -4.92
CA LEU A 234 18.61 4.27 -5.01
C LEU A 234 19.09 4.95 -6.28
N LEU A 235 18.17 5.14 -7.24
CA LEU A 235 18.47 5.61 -8.58
C LEU A 235 17.71 6.87 -8.93
N GLY A 236 18.12 7.50 -10.03
CA GLY A 236 17.48 8.68 -10.58
C GLY A 236 18.20 9.98 -10.28
N ASP A 237 17.52 11.08 -10.57
CA ASP A 237 17.98 12.42 -10.23
C ASP A 237 17.87 12.62 -8.71
N VAL A 238 19.00 12.90 -8.05
CA VAL A 238 19.08 13.07 -6.58
C VAL A 238 18.27 14.26 -6.11
N SER A 239 18.09 15.29 -6.95
CA SER A 239 17.23 16.42 -6.63
C SER A 239 15.75 16.03 -6.49
N GLU A 240 15.37 14.89 -7.08
CA GLU A 240 14.03 14.32 -7.01
C GLU A 240 13.78 13.42 -5.80
N TRP A 241 14.83 13.02 -5.08
CA TRP A 241 14.72 12.13 -3.92
C TRP A 241 14.03 12.81 -2.75
N ASP A 242 13.25 12.04 -2.00
CA ASP A 242 12.76 12.40 -0.67
C ASP A 242 12.55 11.11 0.12
N ILE A 243 13.66 10.62 0.66
CA ILE A 243 13.71 9.32 1.32
C ILE A 243 12.83 9.33 2.57
N ALA A 244 12.69 10.49 3.23
CA ALA A 244 11.88 10.63 4.44
C ALA A 244 10.38 10.45 4.19
N SER A 245 9.84 10.94 3.06
CA SER A 245 8.43 10.66 2.69
C SER A 245 8.22 9.34 1.96
N SER A 246 9.30 8.68 1.52
CA SER A 246 9.19 7.44 0.79
C SER A 246 8.68 6.29 1.67
N PRO A 247 7.80 5.41 1.15
CA PRO A 247 7.43 4.18 1.86
C PRO A 247 8.61 3.22 2.03
N LEU A 248 9.75 3.45 1.34
CA LEU A 248 10.97 2.65 1.43
C LEU A 248 11.38 2.34 2.87
N ARG A 249 11.38 3.34 3.78
CA ARG A 249 11.78 3.14 5.18
C ARG A 249 10.97 2.04 5.86
N SER A 250 9.65 2.06 5.69
CA SER A 250 8.74 1.07 6.29
C SER A 250 9.00 -0.35 5.77
N TRP A 251 9.36 -0.48 4.49
CA TRP A 251 9.69 -1.76 3.86
C TRP A 251 11.06 -2.26 4.27
N ILE A 252 12.08 -1.41 4.29
CA ILE A 252 13.42 -1.75 4.79
C ILE A 252 13.32 -2.26 6.22
N GLN A 253 12.56 -1.59 7.09
CA GLN A 253 12.33 -2.03 8.46
C GLN A 253 11.66 -3.41 8.54
N ARG A 254 10.68 -3.67 7.68
CA ARG A 254 10.03 -4.97 7.59
C ARG A 254 11.01 -6.07 7.14
N TRP A 255 11.86 -5.78 6.16
CA TRP A 255 12.83 -6.74 5.63
C TRP A 255 14.03 -6.95 6.55
N ALA A 256 14.42 -5.93 7.31
CA ALA A 256 15.44 -6.03 8.37
C ALA A 256 15.02 -7.02 9.47
N SER A 257 13.72 -7.28 9.63
CA SER A 257 13.21 -8.31 10.56
C SER A 257 13.38 -9.75 10.03
N SER A 258 13.82 -9.92 8.78
CA SER A 258 14.16 -11.22 8.20
C SER A 258 15.63 -11.58 8.50
N PRO A 259 16.06 -12.84 8.36
CA PRO A 259 17.47 -13.22 8.52
C PRO A 259 18.39 -12.69 7.40
N CYS A 260 17.84 -12.05 6.37
CA CYS A 260 18.58 -11.52 5.24
C CYS A 260 19.26 -10.19 5.57
N ILE A 261 20.51 -10.00 5.09
CA ILE A 261 21.22 -8.74 5.21
C ILE A 261 20.70 -7.75 4.17
N VAL A 262 20.29 -6.56 4.60
CA VAL A 262 19.79 -5.50 3.70
C VAL A 262 20.89 -4.47 3.47
N LYS A 263 21.19 -4.18 2.21
CA LYS A 263 22.16 -3.15 1.80
C LYS A 263 21.48 -2.10 0.93
N ILE A 264 21.56 -0.85 1.34
CA ILE A 264 21.10 0.30 0.54
C ILE A 264 22.30 0.84 -0.23
N ILE A 265 22.20 0.93 -1.55
CA ILE A 265 23.31 1.23 -2.45
C ILE A 265 23.01 2.50 -3.23
N LEU A 266 24.00 3.40 -3.27
CA LEU A 266 23.96 4.66 -4.00
C LEU A 266 25.15 4.75 -4.96
N ALA A 267 24.95 5.42 -6.10
CA ALA A 267 26.09 5.81 -6.94
C ALA A 267 26.98 6.82 -6.19
N GLN A 268 28.29 6.80 -6.44
CA GLN A 268 29.22 7.71 -5.76
C GLN A 268 28.91 9.20 -6.02
N THR A 269 28.38 9.53 -7.20
CA THR A 269 27.89 10.87 -7.53
C THR A 269 26.72 11.27 -6.62
N ALA A 270 25.77 10.36 -6.40
CA ALA A 270 24.61 10.62 -5.57
C ALA A 270 24.98 10.91 -4.12
N VAL A 271 25.97 10.20 -3.56
CA VAL A 271 26.47 10.44 -2.19
C VAL A 271 26.88 11.91 -1.96
N ASN A 272 27.49 12.52 -2.97
CA ASN A 272 27.96 13.90 -2.90
C ASN A 272 26.81 14.92 -2.98
N GLU A 273 25.74 14.58 -3.71
CA GLU A 273 24.59 15.43 -3.98
C GLU A 273 23.45 15.29 -2.97
N LEU A 274 23.50 14.26 -2.10
CA LEU A 274 22.49 14.01 -1.09
C LEU A 274 22.18 15.25 -0.24
N SER A 275 20.88 15.54 -0.09
CA SER A 275 20.41 16.51 0.89
C SER A 275 20.70 16.03 2.32
N GLN A 276 20.75 16.95 3.27
CA GLN A 276 20.95 16.58 4.67
C GLN A 276 19.79 15.75 5.23
N ALA A 277 18.55 16.03 4.79
CA ALA A 277 17.38 15.27 5.17
C ALA A 277 17.50 13.80 4.69
N ASP A 278 17.92 13.58 3.44
CA ASP A 278 18.12 12.24 2.90
C ASP A 278 19.29 11.50 3.59
N ARG A 279 20.39 12.20 3.88
CA ARG A 279 21.50 11.63 4.69
C ARG A 279 21.02 11.18 6.06
N PHE A 280 20.18 11.96 6.70
CA PHE A 280 19.60 11.61 8.00
C PHE A 280 18.65 10.41 7.89
N ALA A 281 17.74 10.40 6.92
CA ALA A 281 16.81 9.28 6.70
C ALA A 281 17.57 7.96 6.45
N LEU A 282 18.63 8.03 5.64
CA LEU A 282 19.57 6.94 5.41
C LEU A 282 20.26 6.48 6.70
N HIS A 283 20.81 7.41 7.47
CA HIS A 283 21.42 7.12 8.78
C HIS A 283 20.45 6.38 9.71
N VAL A 284 19.21 6.86 9.84
CA VAL A 284 18.18 6.22 10.68
C VAL A 284 17.93 4.77 10.23
N MET A 285 17.87 4.50 8.93
CA MET A 285 17.72 3.13 8.42
C MET A 285 18.95 2.26 8.73
N SER A 286 20.17 2.81 8.70
CA SER A 286 21.38 2.06 9.04
C SER A 286 21.51 1.68 10.53
N ASN A 287 20.69 2.28 11.40
CA ASN A 287 20.63 1.89 12.81
C ASN A 287 19.78 0.63 13.06
N LEU A 288 19.10 0.13 12.03
CA LEU A 288 18.39 -1.15 12.10
C LEU A 288 19.40 -2.30 12.01
N ASP A 289 19.16 -3.33 12.80
CA ASP A 289 19.95 -4.55 12.73
C ASP A 289 19.90 -5.12 11.29
N ASN A 290 21.05 -5.60 10.80
CA ASN A 290 21.23 -6.16 9.45
C ASN A 290 21.07 -5.16 8.29
N VAL A 291 20.95 -3.85 8.54
CA VAL A 291 20.92 -2.82 7.49
C VAL A 291 22.26 -2.11 7.40
N SER A 292 22.77 -1.91 6.19
CA SER A 292 23.97 -1.10 5.94
C SER A 292 23.85 -0.29 4.66
N ILE A 293 24.63 0.78 4.55
CA ILE A 293 24.62 1.66 3.39
C ILE A 293 25.96 1.57 2.68
N TRP A 294 25.93 1.61 1.36
CA TRP A 294 27.09 1.39 0.51
C TRP A 294 27.07 2.34 -0.67
N SER A 295 28.26 2.71 -1.16
CA SER A 295 28.38 3.14 -2.56
C SER A 295 28.63 1.93 -3.45
N GLY A 296 28.13 1.98 -4.66
CA GLY A 296 28.23 0.85 -5.58
C GLY A 296 27.61 1.08 -6.94
N ASP A 297 27.80 0.08 -7.79
CA ASP A 297 27.24 0.02 -9.13
C ASP A 297 26.08 -0.98 -9.19
N VAL A 298 25.10 -0.67 -10.04
CA VAL A 298 23.96 -1.55 -10.31
C VAL A 298 24.40 -2.82 -11.06
N PRO A 299 23.62 -3.92 -10.99
CA PRO A 299 23.82 -5.09 -11.83
C PRO A 299 23.79 -4.76 -13.32
N ALA A 300 24.43 -5.59 -14.13
CA ALA A 300 24.41 -5.44 -15.59
C ALA A 300 22.97 -5.48 -16.13
N CYS A 301 22.60 -4.44 -16.86
CA CYS A 301 21.26 -4.21 -17.38
C CYS A 301 21.35 -3.49 -18.73
N SER A 302 20.30 -3.60 -19.53
CA SER A 302 20.16 -2.83 -20.77
C SER A 302 20.22 -1.31 -20.49
N PRO A 303 20.71 -0.46 -21.42
CA PRO A 303 20.97 0.96 -21.17
C PRO A 303 19.77 1.79 -20.69
N ASN A 304 18.56 1.37 -21.00
CA ASN A 304 17.31 2.05 -20.61
C ASN A 304 16.67 1.44 -19.36
N GLY A 305 17.32 0.48 -18.71
CA GLY A 305 16.80 -0.21 -17.55
C GLY A 305 17.37 0.34 -16.24
N TYR A 306 16.52 0.44 -15.23
CA TYR A 306 16.82 0.96 -13.90
C TYR A 306 16.66 -0.16 -12.88
N VAL A 307 17.76 -0.79 -12.49
CA VAL A 307 17.75 -1.90 -11.52
C VAL A 307 17.54 -1.34 -10.12
N VAL A 308 16.40 -1.63 -9.52
CA VAL A 308 15.97 -1.07 -8.23
C VAL A 308 16.25 -1.97 -7.04
N ALA A 309 16.36 -3.28 -7.28
CA ALA A 309 16.66 -4.25 -6.24
C ALA A 309 17.35 -5.49 -6.81
N GLU A 310 18.15 -6.16 -5.98
CA GLU A 310 18.84 -7.42 -6.27
C GLU A 310 18.81 -8.31 -5.02
N ILE A 311 18.55 -9.60 -5.19
CA ILE A 311 18.72 -10.61 -4.15
C ILE A 311 19.87 -11.54 -4.50
N ILE A 312 20.65 -11.92 -3.48
CA ILE A 312 21.74 -12.88 -3.59
C ILE A 312 21.39 -14.14 -2.80
N SER A 313 21.53 -15.29 -3.44
CA SER A 313 21.41 -16.63 -2.83
C SER A 313 22.48 -17.54 -3.41
N ALA A 314 23.34 -18.11 -2.56
CA ALA A 314 24.40 -19.04 -2.95
C ALA A 314 25.26 -18.53 -4.14
N GLY A 315 25.60 -17.24 -4.14
CA GLY A 315 26.39 -16.58 -5.19
C GLY A 315 25.64 -16.31 -6.51
N LYS A 316 24.34 -16.60 -6.59
CA LYS A 316 23.49 -16.24 -7.73
C LYS A 316 22.72 -14.97 -7.44
N SER A 317 22.59 -14.13 -8.47
CA SER A 317 21.84 -12.88 -8.41
C SER A 317 20.51 -13.00 -9.16
N ARG A 318 19.47 -12.41 -8.59
CA ARG A 318 18.22 -12.08 -9.29
C ARG A 318 17.86 -10.63 -8.99
N ALA A 319 17.40 -9.89 -9.99
CA ALA A 319 17.20 -8.46 -9.86
C ALA A 319 15.88 -7.99 -10.48
N TRP A 320 15.37 -6.87 -9.96
CA TRP A 320 14.20 -6.19 -10.47
C TRP A 320 14.60 -4.87 -11.13
N ALA A 321 13.96 -4.56 -12.27
CA ALA A 321 14.22 -3.33 -12.98
C ALA A 321 12.95 -2.73 -13.59
N TYR A 322 12.97 -1.41 -13.76
CA TYR A 322 11.98 -0.66 -14.55
C TYR A 322 12.59 -0.19 -15.86
N PRO A 323 11.81 -0.03 -16.94
CA PRO A 323 12.25 0.60 -18.18
C PRO A 323 12.27 2.14 -18.10
N THR A 324 11.89 2.72 -16.95
CA THR A 324 11.84 4.16 -16.71
C THR A 324 12.39 4.51 -15.32
N SER A 325 12.96 5.71 -15.19
CA SER A 325 13.61 6.16 -13.96
C SER A 325 12.62 6.56 -12.85
N TYR A 326 11.45 7.09 -13.21
CA TYR A 326 10.50 7.68 -12.25
C TYR A 326 10.04 6.69 -11.17
N SER A 327 9.79 5.43 -11.55
CA SER A 327 9.39 4.37 -10.61
C SER A 327 10.54 3.87 -9.73
N ALA A 328 11.79 4.30 -10.01
CA ALA A 328 12.98 3.98 -9.24
C ALA A 328 13.34 5.05 -8.19
N TYR A 329 12.69 6.22 -8.20
CA TYR A 329 13.01 7.31 -7.27
C TYR A 329 12.57 6.96 -5.84
N PRO A 330 13.44 7.10 -4.82
CA PRO A 330 13.08 6.90 -3.42
C PRO A 330 12.31 8.11 -2.89
N ALA A 331 11.06 8.26 -3.35
CA ALA A 331 10.13 9.32 -2.95
C ALA A 331 8.77 8.70 -2.60
N ALA A 332 7.74 9.52 -2.39
CA ALA A 332 6.40 9.09 -1.98
C ALA A 332 5.76 7.98 -2.84
N ASN A 333 6.07 7.94 -4.15
CA ASN A 333 5.51 6.96 -5.09
C ASN A 333 6.37 5.68 -5.23
N TRP A 334 7.42 5.53 -4.42
CA TRP A 334 8.34 4.39 -4.53
C TRP A 334 7.60 3.05 -4.33
N GLY A 335 7.85 2.11 -5.24
CA GLY A 335 7.25 0.77 -5.20
C GLY A 335 5.74 0.73 -5.48
N VAL A 336 5.10 1.86 -5.80
CA VAL A 336 3.68 1.91 -6.21
C VAL A 336 3.56 1.50 -7.67
N ASN A 337 2.61 0.60 -7.98
CA ASN A 337 2.30 0.26 -9.36
C ASN A 337 1.52 1.41 -10.01
N ASN A 338 2.21 2.23 -10.78
CA ASN A 338 1.68 3.37 -11.54
C ASN A 338 1.49 3.04 -13.04
N GLY A 339 1.43 1.75 -13.39
CA GLY A 339 1.37 1.29 -14.78
C GLY A 339 2.74 1.09 -15.44
N ALA A 340 3.85 1.40 -14.75
CA ALA A 340 5.18 1.03 -15.22
C ALA A 340 5.38 -0.50 -15.12
N LEU A 341 5.85 -1.11 -16.22
CA LEU A 341 6.21 -2.52 -16.25
C LEU A 341 7.41 -2.78 -15.34
N LEU A 342 7.23 -3.60 -14.31
CA LEU A 342 8.31 -4.16 -13.52
C LEU A 342 8.76 -5.47 -14.17
N VAL A 343 10.07 -5.67 -14.30
CA VAL A 343 10.63 -6.94 -14.76
C VAL A 343 11.53 -7.54 -13.70
N PHE A 344 11.64 -8.87 -13.73
CA PHE A 344 12.45 -9.66 -12.81
C PHE A 344 13.29 -10.67 -13.58
N GLY A 345 14.55 -10.80 -13.21
CA GLY A 345 15.46 -11.63 -14.00
C GLY A 345 16.81 -11.91 -13.37
N ASN A 346 17.67 -12.59 -14.14
CA ASN A 346 19.03 -12.94 -13.73
C ASN A 346 20.01 -12.04 -14.52
N PRO A 347 20.63 -11.03 -13.88
CA PRO A 347 21.62 -10.19 -14.56
C PRO A 347 22.89 -11.00 -14.88
N GLU A 348 23.63 -10.59 -15.91
CA GLU A 348 24.91 -11.22 -16.28
C GLU A 348 25.97 -11.06 -15.20
N LEU A 349 26.01 -9.85 -14.64
CA LEU A 349 26.92 -9.48 -13.57
C LEU A 349 26.07 -8.88 -12.46
N SER A 350 26.33 -9.34 -11.24
CA SER A 350 25.78 -8.75 -10.04
C SER A 350 26.32 -7.33 -9.83
N GLY A 351 25.61 -6.52 -9.04
CA GLY A 351 26.09 -5.19 -8.70
C GLY A 351 27.36 -5.23 -7.85
N ILE A 352 28.12 -4.15 -7.90
CA ILE A 352 29.41 -4.02 -7.23
C ILE A 352 29.23 -3.18 -5.97
N LEU A 353 29.63 -3.71 -4.82
CA LEU A 353 29.77 -2.93 -3.60
C LEU A 353 31.17 -2.34 -3.55
N VAL A 354 31.28 -1.02 -3.48
CA VAL A 354 32.56 -0.30 -3.49
C VAL A 354 33.04 -0.08 -2.07
N GLN A 355 32.29 0.67 -1.27
CA GLN A 355 32.63 0.95 0.13
C GLN A 355 31.39 1.17 1.00
N PRO A 356 31.46 0.80 2.30
CA PRO A 356 30.38 1.12 3.23
C PRO A 356 30.35 2.63 3.48
N LEU A 357 29.15 3.18 3.60
CA LEU A 357 28.89 4.58 3.91
C LEU A 357 28.33 4.67 5.32
N ASN A 358 28.94 5.52 6.12
CA ASN A 358 28.41 5.92 7.42
C ASN A 358 28.11 7.41 7.34
N PHE A 359 26.83 7.75 7.27
CA PHE A 359 26.42 9.13 7.48
C PHE A 359 26.47 9.40 8.97
N ALA A 360 27.35 10.32 9.39
CA ALA A 360 27.32 10.83 10.75
C ALA A 360 25.99 11.58 10.96
N THR A 361 25.46 11.55 12.18
CA THR A 361 24.50 12.56 12.63
C THR A 361 25.23 13.89 12.79
N ASP A 362 25.72 14.45 11.69
CA ASP A 362 25.99 15.87 11.67
C ASP A 362 24.61 16.51 11.83
N THR A 363 24.40 17.15 12.98
CA THR A 363 23.24 17.99 13.23
C THR A 363 22.97 18.84 11.98
N PRO A 364 21.70 19.13 11.67
CA PRO A 364 21.39 20.11 10.64
C PRO A 364 22.12 21.44 10.91
N VAL A 365 23.22 21.67 10.18
CA VAL A 365 24.05 22.88 10.13
C VAL A 365 25.02 23.11 11.32
N GLU A 366 26.14 23.79 11.00
CA GLU A 366 27.04 24.49 11.94
C GLU A 366 26.21 25.22 13.00
N THR A 367 26.18 24.65 14.20
CA THR A 367 25.20 24.98 15.24
C THR A 367 25.90 25.79 16.32
N SER A 368 25.46 27.04 16.50
CA SER A 368 25.97 27.94 17.56
C SER A 368 25.17 27.79 18.87
N GLY A 369 23.97 27.19 18.80
CA GLY A 369 22.97 27.14 19.88
C GLY A 369 22.68 25.76 20.47
N ARG A 370 21.66 25.68 21.34
CA ARG A 370 21.25 24.43 22.01
C ARG A 370 20.33 23.62 21.08
N VAL A 371 20.78 22.45 20.64
CA VAL A 371 19.99 21.53 19.82
C VAL A 371 19.36 20.42 20.68
N CYS A 372 18.06 20.19 20.49
CA CYS A 372 17.32 19.09 21.10
C CYS A 372 16.70 18.20 20.02
N ARG A 373 16.90 16.88 20.13
CA ARG A 373 16.21 15.89 19.30
C ARG A 373 15.00 15.35 20.05
N VAL A 374 13.81 15.52 19.47
CA VAL A 374 12.54 15.00 19.98
C VAL A 374 12.09 13.84 19.10
N GLU A 375 11.97 12.66 19.70
CA GLU A 375 11.36 11.49 19.05
C GLU A 375 9.86 11.46 19.35
N VAL A 376 9.04 11.43 18.30
CA VAL A 376 7.58 11.41 18.41
C VAL A 376 7.03 10.12 17.81
N SER A 377 6.46 9.27 18.66
CA SER A 377 5.80 8.02 18.25
C SER A 377 4.28 8.21 18.20
N ASN A 378 3.55 7.63 19.16
CA ASN A 378 2.10 7.63 19.27
C ASN A 378 1.56 8.67 20.25
N ALA A 379 2.43 9.46 20.89
CA ALA A 379 2.06 10.44 21.92
C ALA A 379 1.06 11.51 21.43
N LEU A 380 1.01 11.76 20.12
CA LEU A 380 0.15 12.77 19.51
C LEU A 380 -1.09 12.20 18.80
N ASP A 381 -1.27 10.87 18.82
CA ASP A 381 -2.42 10.17 18.26
C ASP A 381 -3.73 10.63 18.91
N GLY A 382 -4.83 10.60 18.15
CA GLY A 382 -6.14 11.00 18.66
C GLY A 382 -6.92 11.83 17.66
N ILE A 383 -7.67 12.82 18.14
CA ILE A 383 -8.40 13.74 17.26
C ILE A 383 -7.46 14.89 16.82
N SER A 384 -7.59 15.35 15.56
CA SER A 384 -6.80 16.44 15.00
C SER A 384 -6.99 17.77 15.75
N SER A 385 -8.17 18.00 16.33
CA SER A 385 -8.42 19.18 17.17
C SER A 385 -7.55 19.15 18.44
N GLY A 386 -6.84 20.24 18.72
CA GLY A 386 -5.92 20.34 19.85
C GLY A 386 -4.61 19.56 19.65
N PHE A 387 -4.33 19.11 18.44
CA PHE A 387 -3.05 18.52 18.08
C PHE A 387 -1.89 19.48 18.36
N GLY A 388 -2.05 20.75 18.02
CA GLY A 388 -1.07 21.80 18.21
C GLY A 388 -0.64 22.00 19.65
N GLU A 389 -1.60 21.98 20.59
CA GLU A 389 -1.31 22.08 22.02
C GLU A 389 -0.53 20.86 22.53
N ARG A 390 -0.89 19.66 22.06
CA ARG A 390 -0.16 18.43 22.42
C ARG A 390 1.27 18.45 21.87
N LEU A 391 1.44 18.86 20.61
CA LEU A 391 2.76 18.96 19.99
C LEU A 391 3.64 20.01 20.69
N LEU A 392 3.11 21.21 20.94
CA LEU A 392 3.84 22.27 21.65
C LEU A 392 4.28 21.80 23.04
N THR A 393 3.37 21.18 23.79
CA THR A 393 3.66 20.64 25.13
C THR A 393 4.75 19.57 25.09
N GLU A 394 4.70 18.65 24.12
CA GLU A 394 5.72 17.60 23.96
C GLU A 394 7.08 18.21 23.64
N LEU A 395 7.13 19.19 22.73
CA LEU A 395 8.37 19.86 22.35
C LEU A 395 8.99 20.62 23.54
N GLU A 396 8.23 21.45 24.25
CA GLU A 396 8.71 22.21 25.41
C GLU A 396 9.14 21.29 26.56
N CYS A 397 8.39 20.21 26.81
CA CYS A 397 8.73 19.22 27.83
C CYS A 397 10.07 18.53 27.54
N LYS A 398 10.35 18.19 26.27
CA LYS A 398 11.59 17.52 25.86
C LYS A 398 12.75 18.51 25.74
N PHE A 399 12.48 19.73 25.34
CA PHE A 399 13.47 20.83 25.31
C PHE A 399 13.87 21.25 26.73
N GLY A 400 12.94 21.14 27.69
CA GLY A 400 13.12 21.48 29.10
C GLY A 400 12.94 22.97 29.40
N SER A 401 12.44 23.75 28.44
CA SER A 401 12.11 25.17 28.57
C SER A 401 11.11 25.59 27.49
N SER A 402 10.67 26.84 27.53
CA SER A 402 9.99 27.51 26.40
C SER A 402 10.75 27.25 25.10
N LEU A 403 10.02 26.99 24.01
CA LEU A 403 10.60 26.88 22.67
C LEU A 403 11.23 28.20 22.23
N ILE A 404 10.70 29.31 22.72
CA ILE A 404 11.10 30.66 22.35
C ILE A 404 12.05 31.22 23.41
N GLY A 405 13.24 31.61 22.95
CA GLY A 405 14.23 32.34 23.72
C GLY A 405 13.83 33.79 23.99
N GLY A 406 14.58 34.44 24.88
CA GLY A 406 14.40 35.86 25.19
C GLY A 406 13.04 36.26 25.78
N SER A 407 12.82 37.56 25.87
CA SER A 407 11.57 38.17 26.39
C SER A 407 10.91 39.14 25.41
N SER A 408 11.47 39.30 24.22
CA SER A 408 10.97 40.20 23.17
C SER A 408 9.81 39.61 22.39
N ASP A 409 9.17 40.42 21.53
CA ASP A 409 8.02 39.99 20.74
C ASP A 409 8.45 39.07 19.59
N ILE A 410 7.59 38.10 19.26
CA ILE A 410 7.70 37.22 18.11
C ILE A 410 7.25 38.01 16.89
N VAL A 411 8.17 38.25 15.95
CA VAL A 411 7.93 39.12 14.78
C VAL A 411 7.70 38.33 13.50
N ARG A 412 8.20 37.09 13.41
CA ARG A 412 8.09 36.27 12.20
C ARG A 412 7.90 34.79 12.53
N VAL A 413 7.01 34.15 11.78
CA VAL A 413 6.81 32.69 11.77
C VAL A 413 6.76 32.24 10.32
N ALA A 414 7.67 31.34 9.93
CA ALA A 414 7.77 30.81 8.58
C ALA A 414 7.78 29.28 8.60
N TYR A 415 7.02 28.63 7.71
CA TYR A 415 7.05 27.19 7.52
C TYR A 415 7.29 26.84 6.05
N ARG A 416 8.24 25.94 5.78
CA ARG A 416 8.59 25.49 4.43
C ARG A 416 8.38 23.98 4.33
N ASP A 417 7.52 23.54 3.41
CA ASP A 417 7.24 22.12 3.18
C ASP A 417 6.76 21.88 1.74
N ARG A 418 7.50 21.06 1.00
CA ARG A 418 7.17 20.72 -0.40
C ARG A 418 5.94 19.83 -0.53
N TYR A 419 5.46 19.23 0.58
CA TYR A 419 4.45 18.17 0.61
C TYR A 419 3.15 18.56 1.30
N LEU A 420 2.93 19.85 1.55
CA LEU A 420 1.69 20.37 2.13
C LEU A 420 0.53 20.37 1.12
N ASN A 421 0.23 19.20 0.54
CA ASN A 421 -0.65 19.06 -0.63
C ASN A 421 -2.07 18.54 -0.31
N SER A 422 -2.31 18.09 0.93
CA SER A 422 -3.62 17.61 1.37
C SER A 422 -4.18 18.43 2.55
N PRO A 423 -5.52 18.46 2.75
CA PRO A 423 -6.14 19.22 3.84
C PRO A 423 -5.69 18.84 5.24
N LEU A 424 -5.39 17.56 5.50
CA LEU A 424 -5.02 17.09 6.82
C LEU A 424 -3.72 17.73 7.36
N PRO A 425 -2.55 17.62 6.69
CA PRO A 425 -1.32 18.24 7.19
C PRO A 425 -1.44 19.77 7.27
N ALA A 426 -2.21 20.41 6.39
CA ALA A 426 -2.52 21.85 6.50
C ALA A 426 -3.32 22.17 7.77
N ALA A 427 -4.31 21.35 8.13
CA ALA A 427 -5.08 21.50 9.36
C ALA A 427 -4.21 21.31 10.61
N LEU A 428 -3.30 20.33 10.61
CA LEU A 428 -2.39 20.09 11.73
C LEU A 428 -1.37 21.22 11.92
N LEU A 429 -0.82 21.75 10.82
CA LEU A 429 0.04 22.93 10.84
C LEU A 429 -0.71 24.15 11.40
N LEU A 430 -1.93 24.40 10.91
CA LEU A 430 -2.75 25.54 11.36
C LEU A 430 -3.12 25.41 12.84
N ASP A 431 -3.49 24.22 13.32
CA ASP A 431 -3.80 23.97 14.73
C ASP A 431 -2.56 24.18 15.61
N PHE A 432 -1.37 23.77 15.14
CA PHE A 432 -0.09 24.05 15.80
C PHE A 432 0.22 25.54 15.88
N ILE A 433 0.17 26.29 14.78
CA ILE A 433 0.43 27.74 14.76
C ILE A 433 -0.62 28.47 15.61
N SER A 434 -1.87 28.04 15.60
CA SER A 434 -2.94 28.60 16.44
C SER A 434 -2.68 28.37 17.93
N ALA A 435 -2.28 27.14 18.31
CA ALA A 435 -1.89 26.82 19.69
C ALA A 435 -0.68 27.64 20.14
N PHE A 436 0.31 27.79 19.26
CA PHE A 436 1.50 28.59 19.48
C PHE A 436 1.14 30.09 19.68
N LYS A 437 0.32 30.68 18.80
CA LYS A 437 -0.20 32.05 18.97
C LYS A 437 -0.97 32.23 20.28
N ARG A 438 -1.76 31.25 20.70
CA ARG A 438 -2.47 31.29 21.99
C ARG A 438 -1.50 31.26 23.17
N ALA A 439 -0.49 30.40 23.13
CA ALA A 439 0.49 30.25 24.20
C ALA A 439 1.35 31.52 24.39
N TYR A 440 1.71 32.18 23.28
CA TYR A 440 2.57 33.37 23.27
C TYR A 440 1.80 34.67 22.94
N LYS A 441 0.51 34.73 23.27
CA LYS A 441 -0.40 35.83 22.87
C LYS A 441 0.14 37.22 23.23
N GLU A 442 0.71 37.37 24.43
CA GLU A 442 1.22 38.66 24.92
C GLU A 442 2.51 39.10 24.21
N ARG A 443 3.20 38.18 23.52
CA ARG A 443 4.43 38.43 22.74
C ARG A 443 4.18 38.35 21.23
N TRP A 444 2.92 38.25 20.78
CA TRP A 444 2.62 37.97 19.38
C TRP A 444 2.55 39.26 18.54
N ALA A 445 3.63 39.60 17.83
CA ALA A 445 3.69 40.74 16.90
C ALA A 445 3.71 40.33 15.41
N VAL A 446 3.53 39.04 15.11
CA VAL A 446 3.53 38.51 13.74
C VAL A 446 2.38 39.09 12.93
N GLN A 447 2.71 39.82 11.87
CA GLN A 447 1.72 40.42 10.95
C GLN A 447 1.11 39.38 9.99
N SER A 448 1.95 38.47 9.51
CA SER A 448 1.56 37.39 8.61
C SER A 448 2.45 36.18 8.80
N VAL A 449 1.85 34.98 8.75
CA VAL A 449 2.58 33.72 8.70
C VAL A 449 3.07 33.49 7.27
N GLU A 450 4.33 33.12 7.11
CA GLU A 450 4.94 32.83 5.81
C GLU A 450 4.90 31.33 5.53
N LEU A 451 4.31 30.91 4.42
CA LEU A 451 4.31 29.52 3.97
C LEU A 451 5.04 29.37 2.64
N GLY A 452 6.06 28.50 2.59
CA GLY A 452 6.77 28.12 1.37
C GLY A 452 6.38 26.70 0.93
N VAL A 453 5.76 26.57 -0.24
CA VAL A 453 5.30 25.30 -0.81
C VAL A 453 5.76 25.16 -2.26
N VAL A 454 5.65 23.94 -2.82
CA VAL A 454 5.99 23.65 -4.22
C VAL A 454 4.70 23.40 -5.02
N PRO A 455 4.56 23.90 -6.26
CA PRO A 455 3.45 23.53 -7.11
C PRO A 455 3.58 22.05 -7.52
N PHE A 456 2.48 21.32 -7.46
CA PHE A 456 2.43 19.93 -7.91
C PHE A 456 1.72 19.83 -9.26
N ALA A 457 2.09 18.81 -10.04
CA ALA A 457 1.42 18.52 -11.30
C ALA A 457 -0.07 18.24 -11.04
N GLU A 458 -0.94 18.97 -11.73
CA GLU A 458 -2.38 18.71 -11.69
C GLU A 458 -2.62 17.29 -12.17
N GLU A 459 -3.42 16.51 -11.44
CA GLU A 459 -3.80 15.17 -11.86
C GLU A 459 -4.69 15.27 -13.12
N VAL A 460 -4.07 15.27 -14.29
CA VAL A 460 -4.77 15.20 -15.56
C VAL A 460 -5.32 13.78 -15.69
N ASN A 461 -6.63 13.63 -15.43
CA ASN A 461 -7.42 12.39 -15.51
C ASN A 461 -7.53 11.51 -14.25
N SER A 462 -7.64 12.07 -13.04
CA SER A 462 -8.13 11.26 -11.91
C SER A 462 -9.67 11.17 -11.92
N PHE A 463 -10.21 10.00 -12.30
CA PHE A 463 -11.66 9.76 -12.34
C PHE A 463 -12.31 9.72 -10.95
N LYS A 464 -11.52 9.56 -9.88
CA LYS A 464 -11.97 9.73 -8.49
C LYS A 464 -11.73 11.18 -8.06
N LYS A 465 -12.82 11.94 -7.99
CA LYS A 465 -12.78 13.26 -7.36
C LYS A 465 -12.32 13.11 -5.90
N PRO A 466 -11.35 13.93 -5.45
CA PRO A 466 -10.94 13.91 -4.05
C PRO A 466 -12.14 14.24 -3.18
N SER A 467 -12.28 13.54 -2.06
CA SER A 467 -13.44 13.69 -1.16
C SER A 467 -13.09 13.54 0.32
N MET A 468 -11.83 13.23 0.63
CA MET A 468 -11.36 12.96 1.99
C MET A 468 -10.20 13.90 2.38
N PHE A 469 -10.03 14.17 3.68
CA PHE A 469 -8.96 15.01 4.22
C PHE A 469 -7.52 14.56 3.85
N PHE A 470 -7.34 13.29 3.49
CA PHE A 470 -6.05 12.73 3.06
C PHE A 470 -5.87 12.68 1.54
N ASN A 471 -6.85 13.16 0.76
CA ASN A 471 -6.66 13.36 -0.67
C ASN A 471 -5.98 14.70 -0.91
N ASN A 472 -5.13 14.78 -1.94
CA ASN A 472 -4.55 16.05 -2.35
C ASN A 472 -5.62 16.96 -2.96
N TRP A 473 -5.40 18.27 -2.88
CA TRP A 473 -6.16 19.21 -3.70
C TRP A 473 -5.95 18.93 -5.20
N PRO A 474 -6.95 19.16 -6.06
CA PRO A 474 -6.82 18.94 -7.50
C PRO A 474 -5.76 19.83 -8.16
N THR A 475 -5.60 21.06 -7.67
CA THR A 475 -4.68 22.06 -8.22
C THR A 475 -3.95 22.80 -7.11
N SER A 476 -2.77 23.32 -7.44
CA SER A 476 -1.99 24.15 -6.50
C SER A 476 -2.74 25.43 -6.13
N THR A 477 -3.48 26.03 -7.07
CA THR A 477 -4.30 27.23 -6.81
C THR A 477 -5.40 26.96 -5.78
N ALA A 478 -6.13 25.83 -5.91
CA ALA A 478 -7.19 25.47 -4.97
C ALA A 478 -6.65 25.22 -3.56
N ARG A 479 -5.50 24.54 -3.46
CA ARG A 479 -4.76 24.40 -2.18
C ARG A 479 -4.44 25.78 -1.60
N ASP A 480 -3.81 26.64 -2.39
CA ASP A 480 -3.28 27.91 -1.91
C ASP A 480 -4.41 28.83 -1.40
N GLU A 481 -5.54 28.88 -2.11
CA GLU A 481 -6.73 29.63 -1.70
C GLU A 481 -7.35 29.07 -0.41
N ALA A 482 -7.56 27.75 -0.34
CA ALA A 482 -8.13 27.11 0.85
C ALA A 482 -7.26 27.31 2.10
N ILE A 483 -5.92 27.24 1.98
CA ILE A 483 -5.02 27.49 3.11
C ILE A 483 -5.10 28.95 3.55
N ARG A 484 -5.09 29.92 2.63
CA ARG A 484 -5.21 31.35 3.00
C ARG A 484 -6.52 31.62 3.76
N GLU A 485 -7.63 31.08 3.27
CA GLU A 485 -8.94 31.20 3.93
C GLU A 485 -8.98 30.51 5.30
N ALA A 486 -8.24 29.40 5.49
CA ALA A 486 -8.14 28.75 6.79
C ALA A 486 -7.39 29.61 7.83
N PHE A 487 -6.30 30.26 7.43
CA PHE A 487 -5.60 31.20 8.30
C PHE A 487 -6.47 32.42 8.64
N GLU A 488 -7.16 32.98 7.64
CA GLU A 488 -8.07 34.12 7.83
C GLU A 488 -9.21 33.76 8.80
N TYR A 489 -9.79 32.56 8.68
CA TYR A 489 -10.83 32.04 9.58
C TYR A 489 -10.35 32.00 11.05
N CYS A 490 -9.07 31.68 11.27
CA CYS A 490 -8.43 31.69 12.59
C CYS A 490 -7.91 33.09 13.02
N GLY A 491 -8.22 34.15 12.27
CA GLY A 491 -7.79 35.52 12.55
C GLY A 491 -6.28 35.72 12.40
N MET A 492 -5.69 35.09 11.39
CA MET A 492 -4.28 35.21 11.03
C MET A 492 -4.13 35.50 9.54
N SER A 493 -3.27 36.45 9.16
CA SER A 493 -2.89 36.63 7.76
C SER A 493 -1.85 35.58 7.35
N CYS A 494 -1.93 35.08 6.12
CA CYS A 494 -0.97 34.12 5.57
C CYS A 494 -0.43 34.58 4.21
N ILE A 495 0.90 34.68 4.10
CA ILE A 495 1.59 34.85 2.83
C ILE A 495 2.06 33.47 2.36
N LEU A 496 1.37 32.92 1.37
CA LEU A 496 1.72 31.62 0.79
C LEU A 496 2.44 31.84 -0.55
N GLN A 497 3.69 31.39 -0.60
CA GLN A 497 4.56 31.42 -1.77
C GLN A 497 4.70 30.02 -2.35
N SER A 498 4.18 29.82 -3.56
CA SER A 498 4.40 28.62 -4.35
C SER A 498 5.62 28.82 -5.24
N MET A 499 6.72 28.15 -4.92
CA MET A 499 8.03 28.33 -5.56
C MET A 499 8.48 27.05 -6.27
N PRO A 500 9.28 27.15 -7.34
CA PRO A 500 9.89 25.99 -7.98
C PRO A 500 10.60 25.09 -6.95
N LYS A 501 10.62 23.78 -7.21
CA LYS A 501 11.23 22.78 -6.32
C LYS A 501 12.69 23.11 -5.96
N GLN A 502 13.42 23.74 -6.86
CA GLN A 502 14.82 24.15 -6.68
C GLN A 502 14.98 25.30 -5.66
N ASP A 503 13.95 26.13 -5.49
CA ASP A 503 13.98 27.33 -4.65
C ASP A 503 13.44 27.10 -3.24
N VAL A 504 12.78 25.95 -2.99
CA VAL A 504 12.32 25.54 -1.67
C VAL A 504 13.31 24.55 -1.08
N ILE A 505 13.86 24.82 0.10
CA ILE A 505 14.70 23.84 0.82
C ILE A 505 13.96 22.49 0.94
N HIS A 506 14.70 21.39 0.78
CA HIS A 506 14.15 20.03 0.93
C HIS A 506 13.68 19.75 2.37
N ALA A 507 14.32 20.39 3.34
CA ALA A 507 14.01 20.24 4.74
C ALA A 507 12.67 20.90 5.11
N ARG A 508 11.83 20.15 5.83
CA ARG A 508 10.55 20.66 6.36
C ARG A 508 10.83 21.46 7.61
N LEU A 509 10.86 22.78 7.47
CA LEU A 509 11.45 23.68 8.45
C LEU A 509 10.41 24.69 8.94
N LEU A 510 10.28 24.81 10.26
CA LEU A 510 9.62 25.91 10.95
C LEU A 510 10.68 26.86 11.50
N GLU A 511 10.58 28.15 11.20
CA GLU A 511 11.44 29.20 11.73
C GLU A 511 10.60 30.23 12.48
N ILE A 512 11.04 30.60 13.68
CA ILE A 512 10.39 31.59 14.54
C ILE A 512 11.45 32.60 14.96
N GLU A 513 11.20 33.89 14.72
CA GLU A 513 12.15 34.97 14.99
C GLU A 513 11.55 35.98 15.96
N CYS A 514 12.36 36.39 16.93
CA CYS A 514 12.03 37.42 17.91
C CYS A 514 12.69 38.76 17.54
N GLU A 515 12.12 39.87 18.02
CA GLU A 515 12.62 41.23 17.73
C GLU A 515 14.07 41.45 18.18
N ASP A 516 14.51 40.77 19.25
CA ASP A 516 15.88 40.83 19.76
C ASP A 516 16.88 39.95 18.99
N GLY A 517 16.43 39.27 17.92
CA GLY A 517 17.25 38.43 17.05
C GLY A 517 17.36 36.97 17.49
N HIS A 518 16.70 36.53 18.56
CA HIS A 518 16.63 35.09 18.87
C HIS A 518 15.82 34.36 17.80
N VAL A 519 16.37 33.24 17.32
CA VAL A 519 15.74 32.41 16.29
C VAL A 519 15.60 30.99 16.81
N THR A 520 14.38 30.46 16.69
CA THR A 520 14.07 29.06 16.92
C THR A 520 13.81 28.38 15.59
N LYS A 521 14.54 27.31 15.30
CA LYS A 521 14.36 26.48 14.10
C LYS A 521 13.93 25.08 14.52
N ALA A 522 12.85 24.59 13.92
CA ALA A 522 12.41 23.20 14.08
C ALA A 522 12.41 22.48 12.73
N TRP A 523 13.27 21.46 12.58
CA TRP A 523 13.29 20.58 11.42
C TRP A 523 12.46 19.33 11.69
N LEU A 524 11.45 19.09 10.87
CA LEU A 524 10.58 17.93 10.97
C LEU A 524 10.99 16.90 9.90
N ASP A 525 11.34 15.67 10.30
CA ASP A 525 11.74 14.61 9.38
C ASP A 525 10.67 14.39 8.28
N GLN A 526 9.42 14.21 8.68
CA GLN A 526 8.29 13.95 7.78
C GLN A 526 7.22 15.07 7.74
N GLY A 527 7.47 16.19 8.43
CA GLY A 527 6.51 17.30 8.56
C GLY A 527 5.20 16.87 9.22
N PHE A 528 4.13 17.59 8.88
CA PHE A 528 2.78 17.27 9.36
C PHE A 528 2.12 16.10 8.61
N SER A 529 2.73 15.61 7.52
CA SER A 529 2.26 14.45 6.76
C SER A 529 2.55 13.10 7.43
N TYR A 530 3.31 13.10 8.53
CA TYR A 530 3.52 11.91 9.36
C TYR A 530 2.21 11.35 9.95
N TRP A 531 1.29 12.22 10.34
CA TRP A 531 0.02 11.82 10.94
C TRP A 531 -1.03 11.52 9.87
N GLN A 532 -1.58 10.31 9.90
CA GLN A 532 -2.49 9.80 8.87
C GLN A 532 -3.83 9.39 9.45
N VAL A 533 -4.86 9.29 8.59
CA VAL A 533 -6.16 8.73 8.98
C VAL A 533 -6.02 7.20 9.09
N PRO A 534 -6.38 6.57 10.23
CA PRO A 534 -6.21 5.14 10.44
C PRO A 534 -6.98 4.28 9.41
N LYS A 535 -6.33 3.27 8.83
CA LYS A 535 -6.94 2.36 7.83
C LYS A 535 -8.15 1.57 8.39
N LEU A 536 -8.19 1.34 9.70
CA LEU A 536 -9.27 0.63 10.40
C LEU A 536 -10.53 1.50 10.64
N ALA A 537 -10.58 2.71 10.10
CA ALA A 537 -11.76 3.59 10.09
C ALA A 537 -12.92 3.08 9.18
N GLY A 538 -13.12 1.76 9.11
CA GLY A 538 -14.19 1.10 8.35
C GLY A 538 -15.61 1.34 8.89
N ASN A 539 -15.76 2.06 10.00
CA ASN A 539 -17.06 2.49 10.49
C ASN A 539 -17.55 3.71 9.70
N LEU A 540 -18.84 3.72 9.33
CA LEU A 540 -19.47 4.80 8.55
C LEU A 540 -19.25 6.19 9.17
N LEU A 541 -19.23 6.28 10.51
CA LEU A 541 -19.03 7.53 11.25
C LEU A 541 -17.62 8.10 11.08
N SER A 542 -16.58 7.26 11.10
CA SER A 542 -15.20 7.72 10.86
C SER A 542 -14.99 8.14 9.42
N ARG A 543 -15.65 7.47 8.47
CA ARG A 543 -15.61 7.87 7.06
C ARG A 543 -16.30 9.22 6.81
N GLN A 544 -17.41 9.49 7.48
CA GLN A 544 -18.09 10.79 7.41
C GLN A 544 -17.24 11.91 8.03
N ALA A 545 -16.63 11.66 9.19
CA ALA A 545 -15.76 12.63 9.86
C ALA A 545 -14.50 12.99 9.04
N SER A 546 -14.08 12.13 8.11
CA SER A 546 -12.94 12.36 7.22
C SER A 546 -13.30 12.95 5.86
N GLN A 547 -14.55 13.33 5.59
CA GLN A 547 -14.93 13.98 4.33
C GLN A 547 -14.43 15.43 4.27
N PHE A 548 -14.00 15.86 3.08
CA PHE A 548 -13.53 17.22 2.82
C PHE A 548 -14.23 17.82 1.58
N PRO A 549 -14.68 19.09 1.63
CA PRO A 549 -15.53 19.69 0.60
C PRO A 549 -14.73 20.28 -0.58
N PHE A 550 -14.04 19.44 -1.36
CA PHE A 550 -13.20 19.91 -2.48
C PHE A 550 -13.93 20.69 -3.59
N ASN A 551 -15.25 20.58 -3.69
CA ASN A 551 -16.04 21.29 -4.71
C ASN A 551 -16.69 22.58 -4.18
N ASP A 552 -16.54 22.88 -2.89
CA ASP A 552 -17.11 24.09 -2.28
C ASP A 552 -16.12 25.26 -2.41
N SER A 553 -16.56 26.47 -2.02
CA SER A 553 -15.72 27.66 -2.12
C SER A 553 -14.46 27.55 -1.25
N ALA A 554 -13.44 28.35 -1.57
CA ALA A 554 -12.22 28.41 -0.78
C ALA A 554 -12.50 28.76 0.69
N GLN A 555 -13.51 29.58 0.98
CA GLN A 555 -13.94 29.91 2.34
C GLN A 555 -14.45 28.68 3.10
N GLU A 556 -15.32 27.88 2.49
CA GLU A 556 -15.85 26.66 3.12
C GLU A 556 -14.77 25.60 3.29
N GLN A 557 -13.87 25.47 2.32
CA GLN A 557 -12.69 24.62 2.45
C GLN A 557 -11.77 25.11 3.59
N GLY A 558 -11.51 26.41 3.69
CA GLY A 558 -10.70 27.00 4.75
C GLY A 558 -11.31 26.81 6.14
N ARG A 559 -12.64 26.96 6.26
CA ARG A 559 -13.38 26.61 7.46
C ARG A 559 -13.25 25.13 7.81
N ALA A 560 -13.39 24.23 6.84
CA ALA A 560 -13.25 22.79 7.05
C ALA A 560 -11.83 22.40 7.51
N VAL A 561 -10.79 23.03 6.97
CA VAL A 561 -9.40 22.87 7.45
C VAL A 561 -9.28 23.34 8.91
N SER A 562 -9.86 24.49 9.24
CA SER A 562 -9.77 25.10 10.59
C SER A 562 -10.54 24.33 11.66
N GLU A 563 -11.68 23.74 11.30
CA GLU A 563 -12.57 22.98 12.20
C GLU A 563 -12.32 21.47 12.14
N ALA A 564 -11.20 21.03 11.54
CA ALA A 564 -10.91 19.63 11.30
C ALA A 564 -11.01 18.78 12.58
N ARG A 565 -11.87 17.77 12.55
CA ARG A 565 -12.08 16.78 13.62
C ARG A 565 -11.93 15.37 13.06
N VAL A 566 -10.71 15.07 12.61
CA VAL A 566 -10.34 13.79 12.00
C VAL A 566 -9.51 13.00 13.00
N ARG A 567 -9.77 11.70 13.12
CA ARG A 567 -8.88 10.82 13.90
C ARG A 567 -7.56 10.65 13.14
N ILE A 568 -6.46 10.89 13.83
CA ILE A 568 -5.10 10.79 13.33
C ILE A 568 -4.30 9.79 14.17
N GLU A 569 -3.43 9.04 13.51
CA GLU A 569 -2.42 8.19 14.14
C GLU A 569 -1.09 8.42 13.41
N GLY A 570 0.01 8.43 14.16
CA GLY A 570 1.35 8.41 13.59
C GLY A 570 1.60 7.14 12.78
N GLN A 571 2.67 7.12 11.99
CA GLN A 571 3.09 5.90 11.31
C GLN A 571 3.61 4.87 12.32
N ILE A 572 3.87 3.65 11.85
CA ILE A 572 4.31 2.52 12.68
C ILE A 572 5.60 2.85 13.48
N PHE A 573 6.45 3.71 12.94
CA PHE A 573 7.74 4.07 13.52
C PHE A 573 7.81 5.58 13.80
N PRO A 574 8.54 6.00 14.84
CA PRO A 574 8.59 7.40 15.25
C PRO A 574 9.17 8.32 14.17
N THR A 575 8.68 9.55 14.17
CA THR A 575 9.29 10.70 13.47
C THR A 575 10.19 11.48 14.42
N TYR A 576 11.12 12.25 13.86
CA TYR A 576 12.04 13.09 14.62
C TYR A 576 11.80 14.57 14.32
N ILE A 577 11.87 15.38 15.38
CA ILE A 577 11.87 16.84 15.29
C ILE A 577 13.15 17.34 15.97
N PHE A 578 13.94 18.12 15.24
CA PHE A 578 15.14 18.77 15.77
C PHE A 578 14.80 20.21 16.06
N VAL A 579 14.97 20.65 17.29
CA VAL A 579 14.75 22.04 17.70
C VAL A 579 16.10 22.66 18.02
N GLU A 580 16.46 23.72 17.32
CA GLU A 580 17.55 24.64 17.66
C GLU A 580 16.94 25.94 18.19
N SER A 581 17.46 26.42 19.31
CA SER A 581 17.26 27.81 19.75
C SER A 581 18.63 28.44 19.93
N GLU A 582 18.82 29.57 19.25
CA GLU A 582 19.93 30.49 19.50
C GLU A 582 19.58 31.46 20.63
#